data_AF-A0A6B3AGR5-F1
#
_entry.id   AF-A0A6B3AGR5-F1
#
_cell.length_a   1.000
_cell.length_b   1.000
_cell.length_c   1.000
_cell.angle_alpha   90.00
_cell.angle_beta   90.00
_cell.angle_gamma   90.00
#
_symmetry.space_group_name_H-M   'P 1'
#
loop_
_entity.id
_entity.type
_entity.pdbx_description
1 polymer ?
#
loop_
_entity_poly.entity_id
_entity_poly.type
_entity_poly.pdbx_seq_one_letter_code
_entity_poly.pdbx_strand_id
1 'polypeptide(L)' 'MTAEPYPVSEIVASRRPHRKDAARNYDALLAAAREAFAEKGAEASLEDVARRAGVGIGTLYRNF' A
#
# COMPACT_ATOMS: atom_id res chain seq x y z
N MET A 1 -14.69 -24.32 6.24
CA MET A 1 -14.51 -22.97 6.80
C MET A 1 -13.77 -22.13 5.77
N THR A 2 -14.44 -21.81 4.68
CA THR A 2 -13.89 -20.96 3.61
C THR A 2 -13.90 -19.55 4.15
N ALA A 3 -12.73 -18.97 4.40
CA ALA A 3 -12.66 -17.53 4.61
C ALA A 3 -13.21 -16.89 3.33
N GLU A 4 -14.39 -16.28 3.42
CA GLU A 4 -14.84 -15.30 2.44
C GLU A 4 -13.64 -14.40 2.11
N PRO A 5 -13.29 -14.19 0.83
CA PRO A 5 -12.17 -13.35 0.48
C PRO A 5 -12.40 -12.00 1.15
N TYR A 6 -11.56 -11.67 2.14
CA TYR A 6 -11.68 -10.40 2.85
C TYR A 6 -11.79 -9.28 1.81
N PRO A 7 -12.77 -8.36 1.94
CA PRO A 7 -13.03 -7.32 0.94
C PRO A 7 -11.92 -6.27 0.85
N VAL A 8 -10.75 -6.53 1.46
CA VAL A 8 -9.59 -5.65 1.46
C VAL A 8 -9.19 -5.30 0.03
N SER A 9 -9.26 -6.24 -0.91
CA SER A 9 -8.97 -5.97 -2.32
C SER A 9 -9.95 -4.96 -2.95
N GLU A 10 -11.24 -5.04 -2.64
CA GLU A 10 -12.26 -4.09 -3.10
C GLU A 10 -12.13 -2.71 -2.42
N ILE A 11 -11.82 -2.69 -1.12
CA ILE A 11 -11.57 -1.45 -0.36
C ILE A 11 -10.32 -0.74 -0.92
N VAL A 12 -9.27 -1.49 -1.20
CA VAL A 12 -8.04 -0.96 -1.81
C VAL A 12 -8.31 -0.45 -3.22
N ALA A 13 -9.04 -1.20 -4.05
CA ALA A 13 -9.39 -0.77 -5.41
C ALA A 13 -10.24 0.51 -5.40
N SER A 14 -11.22 0.62 -4.51
CA SER A 14 -12.08 1.81 -4.38
C SER A 14 -11.36 3.03 -3.80
N ARG A 15 -10.26 2.86 -3.05
CA ARG A 15 -9.43 3.95 -2.54
C ARG A 15 -8.38 4.46 -3.53
N ARG A 16 -8.19 3.79 -4.68
CA ARG A 16 -7.19 4.19 -5.67
C ARG A 16 -7.52 5.59 -6.25
N PRO A 17 -6.62 6.58 -6.15
CA PRO A 17 -6.89 7.92 -6.66
C PRO A 17 -7.07 7.97 -8.19
N HIS A 18 -7.96 8.85 -8.69
CA HIS A 18 -8.18 9.03 -10.14
C HIS A 18 -7.04 9.76 -10.87
N ARG A 19 -6.36 10.70 -10.19
CA ARG A 19 -5.26 11.45 -10.82
C ARG A 19 -4.07 10.53 -11.08
N LYS A 20 -3.54 10.56 -12.31
CA LYS A 20 -2.48 9.65 -12.78
C LYS A 20 -1.28 9.55 -11.84
N ASP A 21 -0.81 10.66 -11.30
CA ASP A 21 0.38 10.66 -10.42
C ASP A 21 0.07 10.07 -9.05
N ALA A 22 -1.09 10.39 -8.49
CA ALA A 22 -1.54 9.83 -7.23
C ALA A 22 -1.82 8.33 -7.36
N ALA A 23 -2.37 7.87 -8.50
CA ALA A 23 -2.55 6.46 -8.81
C ALA A 23 -1.20 5.72 -8.87
N ARG A 24 -0.19 6.29 -9.56
CA ARG A 24 1.17 5.69 -9.61
C ARG A 24 1.80 5.57 -8.22
N ASN A 25 1.69 6.61 -7.39
CA ASN A 25 2.21 6.58 -6.03
C ASN A 25 1.48 5.54 -5.16
N TYR A 26 0.15 5.42 -5.32
CA TYR A 26 -0.66 4.43 -4.64
C TYR A 26 -0.25 3.00 -5.00
N ASP A 27 -0.11 2.73 -6.29
CA ASP A 27 0.30 1.41 -6.80
C ASP A 27 1.71 1.05 -6.33
N ALA A 28 2.66 2.02 -6.35
CA ALA A 28 4.01 1.83 -5.85
C ALA A 28 4.05 1.53 -4.34
N LEU A 29 3.23 2.22 -3.54
CA LEU A 29 3.11 1.98 -2.11
C LEU A 29 2.57 0.57 -1.82
N LEU A 30 1.56 0.10 -2.56
CA LEU A 30 1.02 -1.25 -2.39
C LEU A 30 2.03 -2.34 -2.75
N ALA A 31 2.77 -2.17 -3.85
CA ALA A 31 3.81 -3.11 -4.25
C ALA A 31 4.92 -3.19 -3.18
N ALA A 32 5.45 -2.04 -2.76
CA ALA A 32 6.47 -1.97 -1.73
C ALA A 32 6.00 -2.51 -0.37
N ALA A 33 4.75 -2.24 0.01
CA ALA A 33 4.15 -2.78 1.22
C ALA A 33 4.08 -4.30 1.17
N ARG A 34 3.60 -4.86 0.05
CA ARG A 34 3.49 -6.31 -0.14
C ARG A 34 4.85 -6.99 0.03
N GLU A 35 5.90 -6.44 -0.55
CA GLU A 35 7.27 -6.96 -0.42
C GLU A 35 7.78 -6.83 1.02
N ALA A 36 7.68 -5.64 1.63
CA ALA A 36 8.19 -5.40 2.97
C ALA A 36 7.50 -6.26 4.04
N PHE A 37 6.16 -6.40 3.98
CA PHE A 37 5.41 -7.25 4.90
C PHE A 37 5.63 -8.74 4.61
N ALA A 38 5.91 -9.14 3.36
CA ALA A 38 6.30 -10.52 3.06
C ALA A 38 7.69 -10.88 3.63
N GLU A 39 8.62 -9.93 3.62
CA GLU A 39 9.98 -10.12 4.14
C GLU A 39 10.05 -10.07 5.67
N LYS A 40 9.38 -9.09 6.29
CA LYS A 40 9.56 -8.74 7.72
C LYS A 40 8.33 -9.01 8.58
N GLY A 41 7.22 -9.44 7.99
CA GLY A 41 5.96 -9.59 8.71
C GLY A 41 5.55 -8.28 9.39
N ALA A 42 5.04 -8.38 10.63
CA ALA A 42 4.56 -7.23 11.41
C ALA A 42 5.66 -6.22 11.79
N GLU A 43 6.94 -6.56 11.61
CA GLU A 43 8.07 -5.66 11.91
C GLU A 43 8.41 -4.72 10.74
N ALA A 44 7.70 -4.81 9.61
CA ALA A 44 7.91 -3.90 8.50
C ALA A 44 7.58 -2.44 8.88
N SER A 45 8.53 -1.53 8.67
CA SER A 45 8.31 -0.09 8.91
C SER A 45 7.58 0.56 7.73
N LEU A 46 6.60 1.42 8.02
CA LEU A 46 5.93 2.25 7.01
C LEU A 46 6.89 3.24 6.33
N GLU A 47 7.93 3.69 7.03
CA GLU A 47 8.98 4.56 6.48
C GLU A 47 9.81 3.80 5.45
N ASP A 48 10.14 2.53 5.72
CA ASP A 48 10.80 1.64 4.77
C ASP A 48 9.94 1.43 3.53
N VAL A 49 8.64 1.20 3.70
CA VAL A 49 7.69 1.05 2.58
C VAL A 49 7.64 2.31 1.72
N ALA A 50 7.47 3.48 2.33
CA ALA A 50 7.41 4.75 1.61
C ALA A 50 8.72 5.01 0.84
N ARG A 51 9.87 4.75 1.48
CA ARG A 51 11.20 4.88 0.88
C ARG A 51 11.37 3.93 -0.31
N ARG A 52 11.01 2.65 -0.18
CA ARG A 52 11.06 1.66 -1.29
C ARG A 52 10.16 2.07 -2.45
N ALA A 53 8.99 2.63 -2.17
CA ALA A 53 8.07 3.14 -3.17
C ALA A 53 8.54 4.44 -3.85
N GLY A 54 9.61 5.09 -3.36
CA GLY A 54 10.06 6.39 -3.87
C GLY A 54 9.08 7.53 -3.56
N VAL A 55 8.27 7.38 -2.50
CA VAL A 55 7.20 8.30 -2.12
C VAL A 55 7.46 8.84 -0.71
N GLY A 56 7.19 10.13 -0.48
CA GLY A 56 7.32 10.71 0.86
C GLY A 56 6.32 10.11 1.85
N ILE A 57 6.74 9.88 3.10
CA ILE A 57 5.91 9.24 4.14
C ILE A 57 4.57 9.96 4.39
N GLY A 58 4.53 11.29 4.28
CA GLY A 58 3.27 12.06 4.38
C GLY A 58 2.28 11.78 3.25
N THR A 59 2.74 11.27 2.10
CA THR A 59 1.84 10.77 1.05
C THR A 59 1.27 9.41 1.41
N LEU A 60 2.03 8.51 2.07
CA LEU A 60 1.48 7.26 2.57
C LEU A 60 0.32 7.52 3.55
N TYR A 61 0.55 8.33 4.59
CA TYR A 61 -0.47 8.68 5.60
C TYR A 61 -1.70 9.43 5.05
N ARG A 62 -1.59 10.06 3.88
CA ARG A 62 -2.74 10.73 3.25
C ARG A 62 -3.61 9.75 2.44
N ASN A 63 -3.03 8.65 1.96
CA ASN A 63 -3.73 7.68 1.11
C ASN A 63 -4.29 6.48 1.91
N PHE A 64 -3.72 6.17 3.08
CA PHE A 64 -4.05 5.01 3.91
C PHE A 64 -4.25 5.44 5.36
#